data_AF-A0A954LZG0-F1
#
_entry.id   AF-A0A954LZG0-F1
#
_cell.length_a   1.000
_cell.length_b   1.000
_cell.length_c   1.000
_cell.angle_alpha   90.00
_cell.angle_beta   90.00
_cell.angle_gamma   90.00
#
_symmetry.space_group_name_H-M   'P 1'
#
loop_
_entity.id
_entity.type
_entity.pdbx_description
1 polymer ?
#
loop_
_entity_poly.entity_id
_entity_poly.type
_entity_poly.pdbx_seq_one_letter_code
_entity_poly.pdbx_strand_id
1 'polypeptide(L)'
;MSSLNAPELIEVDPAELHLPPSRLEGADPAKLQRQIASYGLSIVGMLPIWVSRGTDGRYMINNGVTRATRVAKLLPGTNVMVEVIDLLTIPASRFPTVKDKLP
;
A
#
# COMPACT_ATOMS: atom_id res chain seq x y z
N MET A 1 -25.30 18.09 -0.37
CA MET A 1 -23.93 18.65 -0.48
C MET A 1 -23.15 18.14 0.72
N SER A 2 -22.51 16.98 0.60
CA SER A 2 -21.63 16.50 1.67
C SER A 2 -20.28 17.19 1.51
N SER A 3 -19.86 17.86 2.56
CA SER A 3 -18.58 18.54 2.71
C SER A 3 -17.42 17.64 2.30
N LEU A 4 -16.46 18.21 1.56
CA LEU A 4 -15.15 17.62 1.31
C LEU A 4 -14.45 17.44 2.66
N ASN A 5 -14.62 16.28 3.30
CA ASN A 5 -13.69 15.89 4.36
C ASN A 5 -12.31 15.80 3.70
N ALA A 6 -11.33 16.52 4.26
CA ALA A 6 -9.96 16.46 3.77
C ALA A 6 -9.52 14.98 3.74
N PRO A 7 -8.79 14.55 2.69
CA PRO A 7 -8.29 13.19 2.62
C PRO A 7 -7.43 12.90 3.85
N GLU A 8 -7.73 11.80 4.53
CA GLU A 8 -6.94 11.38 5.67
C GLU A 8 -5.63 10.80 5.16
N LEU A 9 -4.55 11.54 5.38
CA LEU A 9 -3.20 11.18 4.98
C LEU A 9 -2.40 10.75 6.19
N ILE A 10 -1.80 9.56 6.12
CA ILE A 10 -1.01 8.97 7.22
C ILE A 10 0.30 8.39 6.69
N GLU A 11 1.32 8.38 7.54
CA GLU A 11 2.58 7.69 7.28
C GLU A 11 2.53 6.27 7.84
N VAL A 12 2.88 5.28 7.02
CA VAL A 12 2.90 3.86 7.42
C VAL A 12 4.08 3.14 6.78
N ASP A 13 4.53 2.06 7.42
CA ASP A 13 5.45 1.11 6.78
C ASP A 13 4.69 0.36 5.67
N PRO A 14 5.10 0.48 4.38
CA PRO A 14 4.43 -0.21 3.29
C PRO A 14 4.52 -1.74 3.38
N ALA A 15 5.45 -2.30 4.17
CA ALA A 15 5.56 -3.73 4.40
C ALA A 15 4.37 -4.27 5.21
N GLU A 16 3.79 -3.46 6.09
CA GLU A 16 2.67 -3.81 6.98
C GLU A 16 1.29 -3.62 6.32
N LEU A 17 1.24 -3.07 5.10
CA LEU A 17 0.00 -2.92 4.35
C LEU A 17 -0.52 -4.28 3.88
N HIS A 18 -1.83 -4.49 4.02
CA HIS A 18 -2.50 -5.72 3.59
C HIS A 18 -2.85 -5.70 2.10
N LEU A 19 -2.70 -6.83 1.44
CA LEU A 19 -2.98 -6.99 0.01
C LEU A 19 -4.48 -7.16 -0.25
N PRO A 20 -5.00 -6.63 -1.36
CA PRO A 20 -6.39 -6.86 -1.74
C PRO A 20 -6.60 -8.30 -2.24
N PRO A 21 -7.84 -8.83 -2.21
CA PRO A 21 -8.16 -10.18 -2.68
C PRO A 21 -7.70 -10.48 -4.12
N SER A 22 -7.62 -9.47 -4.99
CA SER A 22 -7.18 -9.60 -6.39
C SER A 22 -5.66 -9.70 -6.56
N ARG A 23 -4.89 -9.56 -5.47
CA ARG A 23 -3.41 -9.55 -5.43
C ARG A 23 -2.87 -10.31 -4.22
N LEU A 24 -3.50 -11.42 -3.83
CA LEU A 24 -3.05 -12.25 -2.70
C LEU A 24 -1.61 -12.78 -2.87
N GLU A 25 -1.14 -12.93 -4.10
CA GLU A 25 0.24 -13.33 -4.39
C GLU A 25 1.22 -12.14 -4.49
N GLY A 26 0.78 -10.94 -4.13
CA GLY A 26 1.61 -9.73 -4.11
C GLY A 26 1.61 -8.97 -5.43
N ALA A 27 2.71 -8.25 -5.67
CA ALA A 27 2.87 -7.43 -6.87
C ALA A 27 3.10 -8.31 -8.11
N ASP A 28 2.49 -7.91 -9.22
CA ASP A 28 2.83 -8.47 -10.54
C ASP A 28 4.34 -8.30 -10.82
N PRO A 29 5.10 -9.38 -11.08
CA PRO A 29 6.56 -9.31 -11.19
C PRO A 29 7.05 -8.38 -12.31
N ALA A 30 6.37 -8.38 -13.46
CA ALA A 30 6.74 -7.53 -14.60
C ALA A 30 6.45 -6.05 -14.33
N LYS A 31 5.37 -5.72 -13.60
CA LYS A 31 5.10 -4.36 -13.14
C LYS A 31 6.11 -3.93 -12.08
N LEU A 32 6.46 -4.82 -11.14
CA LEU A 32 7.45 -4.54 -10.12
C LEU A 32 8.81 -4.23 -10.73
N GLN A 33 9.30 -5.08 -11.65
CA GLN A 33 10.58 -4.85 -12.31
C GLN A 33 10.60 -3.52 -13.07
N ARG A 34 9.52 -3.19 -13.80
CA ARG A 34 9.41 -1.89 -14.49
C ARG A 34 9.43 -0.71 -13.52
N GLN A 35 8.77 -0.85 -12.37
CA GLN A 35 8.71 0.22 -11.37
C GLN A 35 10.05 0.37 -10.64
N ILE A 36 10.77 -0.71 -10.38
CA ILE A 36 12.16 -0.69 -9.91
C ILE A 36 13.07 0.01 -10.93
N ALA A 37 13.00 -0.38 -12.21
CA ALA A 37 13.84 0.20 -13.25
C ALA A 37 13.60 1.71 -13.45
N SER A 38 12.34 2.15 -13.32
CA SER A 38 11.98 3.56 -13.55
C SER A 38 12.28 4.47 -12.35
N TYR A 39 12.15 3.95 -11.12
CA TYR A 39 12.17 4.80 -9.91
C TYR A 39 13.24 4.40 -8.88
N GLY A 40 13.85 3.21 -8.99
CA GLY A 40 14.92 2.75 -8.11
C GLY A 40 14.59 2.91 -6.62
N LEU A 41 15.44 3.64 -5.90
CA LEU A 41 15.26 3.99 -4.49
C LEU A 41 14.48 5.30 -4.27
N SER A 42 14.07 6.01 -5.33
CA SER A 42 13.41 7.31 -5.15
C SER A 42 11.96 7.16 -4.74
N ILE A 43 11.57 7.81 -3.65
CA ILE A 43 10.16 8.01 -3.26
C ILE A 43 9.70 9.46 -3.49
N VAL A 44 10.58 10.33 -3.98
CA VAL A 44 10.25 11.72 -4.29
C VAL A 44 9.22 11.76 -5.41
N GLY A 45 8.12 12.49 -5.21
CA GLY A 45 7.02 12.58 -6.17
C GLY A 45 6.24 11.27 -6.35
N MET A 46 6.46 10.25 -5.50
CA MET A 46 5.66 9.04 -5.53
C MET A 46 4.22 9.39 -5.15
N LEU A 47 3.29 9.11 -6.07
CA LEU A 47 1.86 9.27 -5.80
C LEU A 47 1.47 8.48 -4.53
N PRO A 48 0.53 8.98 -3.71
CA PRO A 48 0.05 8.26 -2.53
C PRO A 48 -0.50 6.88 -2.87
N ILE A 49 -0.35 5.95 -1.93
CA ILE A 49 -0.99 4.64 -1.99
C ILE A 49 -2.39 4.82 -1.39
N TRP A 50 -3.40 4.28 -2.06
CA TRP A 50 -4.77 4.35 -1.55
C TRP A 50 -5.07 3.11 -0.76
N VAL A 51 -5.67 3.31 0.42
CA VAL A 51 -6.00 2.23 1.34
C VAL A 51 -7.43 2.32 1.85
N SER A 52 -8.00 1.19 2.24
CA SER A 52 -9.16 1.14 3.13
C SER A 52 -8.70 0.76 4.54
N ARG A 53 -9.33 1.35 5.56
CA ARG A 53 -9.10 0.97 6.96
C ARG A 53 -10.01 -0.19 7.36
N GLY A 54 -9.45 -1.27 7.88
CA GLY A 54 -10.16 -2.41 8.46
C GLY A 54 -10.76 -2.10 9.83
N THR A 55 -11.69 -2.95 10.28
CA THR A 55 -12.29 -2.86 11.63
C THR A 55 -11.26 -3.06 12.75
N ASP A 56 -10.10 -3.63 12.42
CA ASP A 56 -8.93 -3.82 13.27
C ASP A 56 -7.93 -2.65 13.23
N GLY A 57 -8.28 -1.54 12.56
CA GLY A 57 -7.45 -0.34 12.43
C GLY A 57 -6.27 -0.49 11.46
N ARG A 58 -6.11 -1.65 10.81
CA ARG A 58 -5.06 -1.91 9.81
C ARG A 58 -5.52 -1.50 8.42
N TYR A 59 -4.58 -1.38 7.49
CA TYR A 59 -4.85 -0.82 6.17
C TYR A 59 -4.67 -1.86 5.06
N MET A 60 -5.66 -1.96 4.17
CA MET A 60 -5.60 -2.79 2.96
C MET A 60 -5.43 -1.89 1.74
N ILE A 61 -4.55 -2.27 0.80
CA ILE A 61 -4.28 -1.50 -0.41
C ILE A 61 -5.44 -1.61 -1.41
N ASN A 62 -5.97 -0.46 -1.81
CA ASN A 62 -6.88 -0.32 -2.96
C ASN A 62 -6.10 -0.03 -4.25
N ASN A 63 -5.07 0.82 -4.16
CA ASN A 63 -4.20 1.15 -5.28
C ASN A 63 -2.77 1.36 -4.79
N GLY A 64 -1.80 0.74 -5.47
CA GLY A 64 -0.39 0.98 -5.23
C GLY A 64 0.39 -0.23 -4.75
N VAL A 65 -0.13 -1.46 -4.90
CA VAL A 65 0.57 -2.71 -4.51
C VAL A 65 2.01 -2.71 -5.03
N THR A 66 2.23 -2.44 -6.31
CA THR A 66 3.59 -2.40 -6.89
C THR A 66 4.48 -1.32 -6.27
N ARG A 67 3.94 -0.16 -5.93
CA ARG A 67 4.68 0.94 -5.27
C ARG A 67 5.05 0.54 -3.84
N ALA A 68 4.09 0.01 -3.08
CA ALA A 68 4.29 -0.52 -1.74
C ALA A 68 5.39 -1.59 -1.73
N THR A 69 5.25 -2.60 -2.59
CA THR A 69 6.20 -3.72 -2.68
C THR A 69 7.60 -3.25 -3.05
N ARG A 70 7.76 -2.29 -3.99
CA ARG A 70 9.08 -1.75 -4.28
C ARG A 70 9.71 -1.11 -3.05
N VAL A 71 8.99 -0.22 -2.35
CA VAL A 71 9.54 0.49 -1.21
C VAL A 71 9.87 -0.50 -0.08
N ALA A 72 8.95 -1.41 0.25
CA ALA A 72 9.20 -2.44 1.24
C ALA A 72 10.42 -3.33 0.90
N LYS A 73 10.63 -3.64 -0.40
CA LYS A 73 11.75 -4.45 -0.88
C LYS A 73 13.09 -3.72 -0.85
N LEU A 74 13.12 -2.47 -1.31
CA LEU A 74 14.37 -1.74 -1.56
C LEU A 74 14.76 -0.77 -0.43
N LEU A 75 13.80 -0.39 0.41
CA LEU A 75 13.93 0.62 1.47
C LEU A 75 13.20 0.14 2.75
N PRO A 76 13.55 -1.04 3.29
CA PRO A 76 12.90 -1.56 4.49
C PRO A 76 12.98 -0.55 5.66
N GLY A 77 11.87 -0.37 6.38
CA GLY A 77 11.75 0.60 7.47
C GLY A 77 11.47 2.04 7.03
N THR A 78 11.32 2.31 5.73
CA THR A 78 10.93 3.63 5.23
C THR A 78 9.41 3.76 5.17
N ASN A 79 8.86 4.74 5.90
CA ASN A 79 7.44 5.05 5.85
C ASN A 79 7.06 5.76 4.54
N VAL A 80 5.82 5.56 4.10
CA VAL A 80 5.25 6.22 2.93
C VAL A 80 3.90 6.84 3.29
N MET A 81 3.57 7.93 2.60
CA MET A 81 2.25 8.54 2.68
C MET A 81 1.20 7.63 2.01
N VAL A 82 0.15 7.33 2.75
CA VAL A 82 -1.06 6.69 2.23
C VAL A 82 -2.27 7.56 2.47
N GLU A 83 -3.26 7.41 1.61
CA GLU A 83 -4.55 8.09 1.69
C GLU A 83 -5.62 7.05 2.03
N VAL A 84 -6.31 7.27 3.15
CA VAL A 84 -7.45 6.45 3.55
C VAL A 84 -8.68 6.92 2.79
N ILE A 85 -9.14 6.10 1.86
CA ILE A 85 -10.24 6.45 0.94
C ILE A 85 -11.56 5.76 1.28
N ASP A 86 -11.53 4.75 2.14
CA ASP A 86 -12.71 3.95 2.49
C ASP A 86 -12.52 3.19 3.81
N LEU A 87 -13.61 2.66 4.38
CA LEU A 87 -13.64 1.83 5.58
C LEU A 87 -14.17 0.44 5.23
N LEU A 88 -13.44 -0.60 5.59
CA LEU A 88 -13.91 -1.98 5.41
C LEU A 88 -14.83 -2.39 6.56
N THR A 89 -15.80 -3.24 6.26
CA THR A 89 -16.66 -3.91 7.26
C THR A 89 -16.01 -5.17 7.86
N ILE A 90 -14.77 -5.47 7.47
CA ILE A 90 -13.99 -6.65 7.91
C ILE A 90 -12.59 -6.21 8.37
N PRO A 91 -11.88 -7.02 9.17
CA PRO A 91 -10.49 -6.74 9.51
C PRO A 91 -9.59 -6.87 8.28
N ALA A 92 -8.66 -5.92 8.09
CA ALA A 92 -7.70 -5.98 6.99
C ALA A 92 -6.68 -7.12 7.19
N SER A 93 -6.40 -7.50 8.45
CA SER A 93 -5.53 -8.63 8.83
C SER A 93 -5.95 -10.00 8.29
N ARG A 94 -7.14 -10.10 7.70
CA ARG A 94 -7.60 -11.31 7.03
C ARG A 94 -6.85 -11.61 5.73
N PHE A 95 -6.08 -10.66 5.21
CA PHE A 95 -5.28 -10.79 4.00
C PHE A 95 -3.78 -10.77 4.33
N PRO A 96 -2.90 -11.38 3.51
CA PRO A 96 -1.45 -11.28 3.71
C PRO A 96 -0.98 -9.83 3.58
N THR A 97 0.09 -9.50 4.29
CA THR A 97 0.79 -8.22 4.12
C THR A 97 1.66 -8.22 2.87
N VAL A 98 2.11 -7.03 2.47
CA VAL A 98 3.16 -6.89 1.46
C VAL A 98 4.41 -7.67 1.87
N LYS A 99 4.81 -7.60 3.15
CA LYS A 99 5.96 -8.32 3.71
C LYS A 99 5.87 -9.83 3.52
N ASP A 100 4.69 -10.40 3.76
CA ASP A 100 4.44 -11.85 3.62
C ASP A 100 4.60 -12.34 2.17
N LYS A 101 4.49 -11.44 1.20
CA LYS A 101 4.52 -11.72 -0.24
C LYS A 101 5.62 -10.94 -0.96
N LEU A 102 6.66 -10.53 -0.25
CA LEU A 102 7.85 -9.94 -0.86
C LEU A 102 8.53 -10.99 -1.76
N PRO A 103 8.82 -10.67 -3.03
CA PRO A 103 9.54 -11.54 -3.94
C PRO A 103 11.06 -11.42 -3.79
#